data_AF-A0A925ACP5-F1
#
_entry.id   AF-A0A925ACP5-F1
#
_cell.length_a   1.000
_cell.length_b   1.000
_cell.length_c   1.000
_cell.angle_alpha   90.00
_cell.angle_beta   90.00
_cell.angle_gamma   90.00
#
_symmetry.space_group_name_H-M   'P 1'
#
loop_
_entity.id
_entity.type
_entity.pdbx_description
1 polymer ?
#
loop_
_entity_poly.entity_id
_entity_poly.type
_entity_poly.pdbx_seq_one_letter_code
_entity_poly.pdbx_strand_id
1 'polypeptide(L)'
;MARVLETVELDDRGVAYIRTRLSELHAYGPTLAGFCGALKDRMRTINGRAFTTAPAGTRHEQLYAFDSGGLLPENPDLSHVIYLDDGSTLAPIENLFEEEFLRLSDQLSHTPHLVSVAVDPLPRKGDPCLEGYGETIFYVGDDVFHLITTTTSKAAAELALVGSPPWSNLVVLSTVSPKLDASRCADLTELYRCAEAAVEVSCGAYDGEGGVSWRCQMGVSG
;
A
#
# COMPACT_ATOMS: atom_id res chain seq x y z
N MET A 1 -17.28 -14.54 14.80
CA MET A 1 -16.00 -14.75 15.52
C MET A 1 -14.97 -13.86 14.85
N ALA A 2 -14.10 -13.18 15.60
CA ALA A 2 -13.00 -12.43 14.98
C ALA A 2 -12.09 -13.41 14.21
N ARG A 3 -11.71 -13.04 12.97
CA ARG A 3 -10.78 -13.83 12.16
C ARG A 3 -9.43 -13.87 12.87
N VAL A 4 -8.78 -15.03 12.91
CA VAL A 4 -7.39 -15.13 13.35
C VAL A 4 -6.52 -14.90 12.12
N LEU A 5 -5.75 -13.82 12.11
CA LEU A 5 -4.87 -13.45 11.01
C LEU A 5 -3.42 -13.78 11.34
N GLU A 6 -2.66 -14.15 10.32
CA GLU A 6 -1.23 -14.46 10.41
C GLU A 6 -0.47 -13.71 9.32
N THR A 7 0.76 -13.32 9.64
CA THR A 7 1.73 -12.85 8.62
C THR A 7 2.44 -14.07 8.05
N VAL A 8 2.25 -14.32 6.76
CA VAL A 8 2.82 -15.47 6.06
C VAL A 8 3.91 -15.01 5.10
N GLU A 9 5.11 -15.57 5.24
CA GLU A 9 6.22 -15.34 4.30
C GLU A 9 5.91 -15.99 2.94
N LEU A 10 6.14 -15.22 1.88
CA LEU A 10 5.94 -15.64 0.50
C LEU A 10 7.30 -15.91 -0.16
N ASP A 11 7.29 -16.81 -1.14
CA ASP A 11 8.47 -17.06 -1.97
C ASP A 11 8.67 -15.94 -3.02
N ASP A 12 9.56 -16.17 -3.98
CA ASP A 12 9.91 -15.23 -5.04
C ASP A 12 8.70 -14.74 -5.86
N ARG A 13 7.58 -15.48 -5.86
CA ARG A 13 6.33 -15.03 -6.51
C ARG A 13 5.75 -13.78 -5.84
N GLY A 14 5.88 -13.64 -4.52
CA GLY A 14 5.45 -12.44 -3.80
C GLY A 14 6.28 -11.20 -4.20
N VAL A 15 7.60 -11.37 -4.32
CA VAL A 15 8.50 -10.32 -4.81
C VAL A 15 8.20 -9.98 -6.27
N ALA A 16 7.95 -10.99 -7.11
CA ALA A 16 7.61 -10.81 -8.51
C ALA A 16 6.30 -10.01 -8.66
N TYR A 17 5.27 -10.31 -7.86
CA TYR A 17 4.01 -9.59 -7.85
C TYR A 17 4.22 -8.10 -7.56
N ILE A 18 4.95 -7.75 -6.48
CA ILE A 18 5.24 -6.34 -6.13
C ILE A 18 5.96 -5.63 -7.28
N ARG A 19 6.96 -6.27 -7.91
CA ARG A 19 7.68 -5.68 -9.05
C ARG A 19 6.80 -5.47 -10.29
N THR A 20 5.84 -6.36 -10.52
CA THR A 20 4.82 -6.19 -11.58
C THR A 20 3.95 -4.99 -11.27
N ARG A 21 3.39 -4.89 -10.06
CA ARG A 21 2.57 -3.73 -9.63
C ARG A 21 3.31 -2.39 -9.76
N LEU A 22 4.57 -2.34 -9.32
CA LEU A 22 5.42 -1.15 -9.50
C LEU A 22 5.64 -0.80 -10.98
N SER A 23 5.62 -1.78 -11.88
CA SER A 23 5.77 -1.55 -13.32
C SER A 23 4.47 -1.12 -13.99
N GLU A 24 3.32 -1.52 -13.47
CA GLU A 24 2.02 -1.00 -13.92
C GLU A 24 1.83 0.46 -13.50
N LEU A 25 2.25 0.79 -12.27
CA LEU A 25 2.23 2.18 -11.78
C LEU A 25 3.16 3.11 -12.59
N HIS A 26 4.14 2.57 -13.33
CA HIS A 26 4.96 3.35 -14.26
C HIS A 26 4.12 4.04 -15.35
N ALA A 27 2.95 3.50 -15.70
CA ALA A 27 2.10 4.04 -16.76
C ALA A 27 1.35 5.33 -16.35
N TYR A 28 1.31 5.67 -15.06
CA TYR A 28 0.50 6.79 -14.55
C TYR A 28 1.21 8.17 -14.61
N GLY A 29 2.49 8.21 -14.99
CA GLY A 29 3.21 9.46 -15.21
C GLY A 29 4.71 9.38 -14.88
N PRO A 30 5.50 10.40 -15.28
CA PRO A 30 6.95 10.40 -15.10
C PRO A 30 7.38 10.40 -13.62
N THR A 31 6.63 11.06 -12.75
CA THR A 31 6.89 11.10 -11.29
C THR A 31 6.79 9.70 -10.69
N LEU A 32 5.68 9.00 -10.96
CA LEU A 32 5.47 7.63 -10.47
C LEU A 32 6.40 6.63 -11.12
N ALA A 33 6.70 6.78 -12.42
CA ALA A 33 7.71 5.97 -13.09
C ALA A 33 9.07 6.08 -12.41
N GLY A 34 9.50 7.31 -12.07
CA GLY A 34 10.71 7.56 -11.31
C GLY A 34 10.69 6.89 -9.93
N PHE A 35 9.66 7.18 -9.13
CA PHE A 35 9.54 6.68 -7.75
C PHE A 35 9.51 5.14 -7.70
N CYS A 36 8.66 4.51 -8.51
CA CYS A 36 8.58 3.06 -8.61
C CYS A 36 9.86 2.44 -9.21
N GLY A 37 10.59 3.18 -10.06
CA GLY A 37 11.91 2.77 -10.55
C GLY A 37 12.92 2.65 -9.41
N ALA A 38 13.02 3.70 -8.59
CA ALA A 38 13.90 3.71 -7.41
C ALA A 38 13.53 2.61 -6.40
N LEU A 39 12.24 2.36 -6.17
CA LEU A 39 11.78 1.25 -5.32
C LEU A 39 12.20 -0.13 -5.88
N LYS A 40 12.04 -0.35 -7.19
CA LYS A 40 12.49 -1.59 -7.84
C LYS A 40 14.00 -1.79 -7.68
N ASP A 41 14.78 -0.73 -7.81
CA ASP A 41 16.24 -0.80 -7.65
C ASP A 41 16.64 -1.04 -6.18
N ARG A 42 15.93 -0.43 -5.23
CA ARG A 42 16.07 -0.75 -3.80
C ARG A 42 15.81 -2.23 -3.51
N MET A 43 14.73 -2.79 -4.04
CA MET A 43 14.38 -4.21 -3.90
C MET A 43 15.31 -5.18 -4.64
N ARG A 44 16.18 -4.68 -5.53
CA ARG A 44 17.22 -5.49 -6.19
C ARG A 44 18.55 -5.44 -5.44
N THR A 45 18.85 -4.31 -4.82
CA THR A 45 20.13 -4.05 -4.15
C THR A 45 20.14 -4.53 -2.70
N ILE A 46 18.98 -4.57 -2.05
CA ILE A 46 18.84 -5.00 -0.66
C ILE A 46 18.05 -6.29 -0.60
N ASN A 47 18.56 -7.26 0.18
CA ASN A 47 17.83 -8.48 0.49
C ASN A 47 16.61 -8.15 1.34
N GLY A 48 15.48 -8.75 0.99
CA GLY A 48 14.24 -8.61 1.75
C GLY A 48 13.35 -9.82 1.54
N ARG A 49 12.27 -9.88 2.30
CA ARG A 49 11.30 -10.98 2.26
C ARG A 49 9.94 -10.44 1.87
N ALA A 50 9.25 -11.17 0.99
CA ALA A 50 7.86 -10.92 0.70
C ALA A 50 6.97 -11.59 1.76
N PHE A 51 5.86 -10.97 2.10
CA PHE A 51 4.87 -11.52 3.00
C PHE A 51 3.47 -10.97 2.69
N THR A 52 2.45 -11.63 3.22
CA THR A 52 1.06 -11.18 3.19
C THR A 52 0.41 -11.42 4.55
N THR A 53 -0.71 -10.74 4.82
CA THR A 53 -1.58 -11.02 5.96
C THR A 53 -2.73 -11.88 5.46
N ALA A 54 -2.97 -13.04 6.08
CA ALA A 54 -3.99 -13.98 5.64
C ALA A 54 -4.69 -14.64 6.84
N PRO A 55 -5.91 -15.17 6.69
CA PRO A 55 -6.52 -16.03 7.69
C PRO A 55 -5.62 -17.24 8.04
N ALA A 56 -5.57 -17.60 9.32
CA ALA A 56 -4.82 -18.76 9.79
C ALA A 56 -5.27 -20.04 9.06
N GLY A 57 -4.31 -20.83 8.59
CA GLY A 57 -4.58 -22.07 7.84
C GLY A 57 -4.98 -21.88 6.37
N THR A 58 -4.86 -20.66 5.81
CA THR A 58 -5.02 -20.42 4.37
C THR A 58 -4.11 -21.35 3.57
N ARG A 59 -4.65 -21.97 2.51
CA ARG A 59 -3.89 -22.91 1.69
C ARG A 59 -2.78 -22.17 0.96
N HIS A 60 -1.62 -22.83 0.83
CA HIS A 60 -0.44 -22.22 0.22
C HIS A 60 -0.71 -21.62 -1.18
N GLU A 61 -1.52 -22.28 -2.02
CA GLU A 61 -1.85 -21.77 -3.36
C GLU A 61 -2.72 -20.51 -3.33
N GLN A 62 -3.63 -20.39 -2.35
CA GLN A 62 -4.51 -19.22 -2.19
C GLN A 62 -3.74 -17.96 -1.78
N LEU A 63 -2.60 -18.12 -1.09
CA LEU A 63 -1.72 -17.02 -0.72
C LEU A 63 -1.13 -16.27 -1.92
N TYR A 64 -1.23 -16.82 -3.14
CA TYR A 64 -0.73 -16.22 -4.37
C TYR A 64 -1.84 -15.84 -5.35
N ALA A 65 -3.11 -15.95 -4.96
CA ALA A 65 -4.27 -15.72 -5.82
C ALA A 65 -4.62 -14.23 -5.97
N PHE A 66 -3.61 -13.33 -5.94
CA PHE A 66 -3.77 -11.88 -5.85
C PHE A 66 -4.61 -11.24 -6.96
N ASP A 67 -4.72 -11.91 -8.11
CA ASP A 67 -5.48 -11.43 -9.27
C ASP A 67 -6.91 -11.99 -9.34
N SER A 68 -7.17 -13.11 -8.66
CA SER A 68 -8.41 -13.88 -8.78
C SER A 68 -9.25 -13.94 -7.51
N GLY A 69 -8.69 -13.55 -6.36
CA GLY A 69 -9.40 -13.61 -5.08
C GLY A 69 -9.36 -14.98 -4.42
N GLY A 70 -10.13 -15.07 -3.32
CA GLY A 70 -10.29 -16.29 -2.53
C GLY A 70 -9.32 -16.42 -1.37
N LEU A 71 -8.74 -15.31 -0.92
CA LEU A 71 -8.00 -15.21 0.34
C LEU A 71 -8.98 -15.26 1.53
N LEU A 72 -10.10 -14.55 1.41
CA LEU A 72 -11.13 -14.46 2.43
C LEU A 72 -12.30 -15.40 2.10
N PRO A 73 -12.67 -16.31 3.01
CA PRO A 73 -13.75 -17.27 2.79
C PRO A 73 -15.15 -16.61 2.67
N GLU A 74 -15.29 -15.35 3.07
CA GLU A 74 -16.53 -14.58 2.96
C GLU A 74 -16.84 -14.10 1.55
N ASN A 75 -15.84 -13.80 0.72
CA ASN A 75 -16.04 -13.27 -0.63
C ASN A 75 -16.75 -14.21 -1.62
N PRO A 76 -16.60 -15.54 -1.57
CA PRO A 76 -17.43 -16.43 -2.38
C PRO A 76 -18.88 -16.55 -1.89
N ASP A 77 -19.25 -15.97 -0.74
CA ASP A 77 -20.63 -16.00 -0.24
C ASP A 77 -21.52 -14.97 -0.96
N LEU A 78 -22.35 -15.46 -1.87
CA LEU A 78 -23.30 -14.64 -2.63
C LEU A 78 -24.55 -14.24 -1.83
N SER A 79 -24.64 -14.58 -0.53
CA SER A 79 -25.79 -14.24 0.32
C SER A 79 -26.02 -12.73 0.48
N HIS A 80 -24.99 -11.91 0.24
CA HIS A 80 -25.02 -10.45 0.36
C HIS A 80 -25.07 -9.70 -0.99
N VAL A 81 -25.37 -10.41 -2.08
CA VAL A 81 -25.45 -9.81 -3.42
C VAL A 81 -26.66 -8.89 -3.57
N ILE A 82 -26.42 -7.69 -4.08
CA ILE A 82 -27.44 -6.72 -4.50
C ILE A 82 -27.70 -6.91 -6.00
N TYR A 83 -28.95 -7.17 -6.36
CA TYR A 83 -29.37 -7.26 -7.77
C TYR A 83 -29.76 -5.88 -8.30
N LEU A 84 -29.22 -5.52 -9.45
CA LEU A 84 -29.55 -4.28 -10.15
C LEU A 84 -30.65 -4.52 -11.19
N ASP A 85 -31.33 -3.44 -11.60
CA ASP A 85 -32.45 -3.49 -12.54
C ASP A 85 -32.06 -4.02 -13.93
N ASP A 86 -30.78 -3.95 -14.30
CA ASP A 86 -30.24 -4.48 -15.56
C ASP A 86 -29.87 -5.98 -15.48
N GLY A 87 -30.14 -6.63 -14.35
CA GLY A 87 -29.82 -8.04 -14.10
C GLY A 87 -28.38 -8.28 -13.68
N SER A 88 -27.56 -7.24 -13.52
CA SER A 88 -26.23 -7.35 -12.92
C SER A 88 -26.30 -7.42 -11.39
N THR A 89 -25.16 -7.76 -10.78
CA THR A 89 -25.05 -8.01 -9.35
C THR A 89 -23.87 -7.25 -8.75
N LEU A 90 -24.08 -6.60 -7.62
CA LEU A 90 -23.01 -6.04 -6.79
C LEU A 90 -22.84 -6.90 -5.55
N ALA A 91 -21.62 -7.40 -5.33
CA ALA A 91 -21.24 -8.08 -4.10
C ALA A 91 -20.26 -7.19 -3.33
N PRO A 92 -20.44 -6.99 -2.01
CA PRO A 92 -19.39 -6.38 -1.21
C PRO A 92 -18.15 -7.28 -1.21
N ILE A 93 -16.97 -6.68 -1.32
CA ILE A 93 -15.70 -7.37 -1.15
C ILE A 93 -15.22 -7.10 0.28
N GLU A 94 -15.24 -8.15 1.09
CA GLU A 94 -14.51 -8.18 2.35
C GLU A 94 -13.02 -8.04 2.04
N ASN A 95 -12.31 -7.25 2.86
CA ASN A 95 -10.90 -6.95 2.67
C ASN A 95 -10.18 -6.86 4.02
N LEU A 96 -8.85 -6.82 3.96
CA LEU A 96 -7.96 -6.71 5.12
C LEU A 96 -7.34 -5.31 5.28
N PHE A 97 -7.90 -4.27 4.66
CA PHE A 97 -7.26 -2.94 4.66
C PHE A 97 -7.25 -2.30 6.04
N GLU A 98 -8.28 -2.53 6.87
CA GLU A 98 -8.28 -2.05 8.25
C GLU A 98 -7.16 -2.72 9.06
N GLU A 99 -6.97 -4.03 8.91
CA GLU A 99 -5.92 -4.76 9.60
C GLU A 99 -4.52 -4.39 9.11
N GLU A 100 -4.36 -4.14 7.80
CA GLU A 100 -3.13 -3.59 7.24
C GLU A 100 -2.84 -2.18 7.77
N PHE A 101 -3.87 -1.33 7.85
CA PHE A 101 -3.77 0.01 8.45
C PHE A 101 -3.34 -0.05 9.92
N LEU A 102 -3.94 -0.94 10.71
CA LEU A 102 -3.59 -1.13 12.12
C LEU A 102 -2.15 -1.61 12.27
N ARG A 103 -1.70 -2.54 11.43
CA ARG A 103 -0.31 -3.02 11.39
C ARG A 103 0.68 -1.89 11.07
N LEU A 104 0.39 -1.10 10.04
CA LEU A 104 1.25 0.03 9.64
C LEU A 104 1.30 1.09 10.74
N SER A 105 0.15 1.40 11.34
CA SER A 105 0.04 2.34 12.46
C SER A 105 0.86 1.89 13.67
N ASP A 106 0.79 0.61 14.02
CA ASP A 106 1.59 0.01 15.08
C ASP A 106 3.09 0.18 14.81
N GLN A 107 3.55 -0.14 13.60
CA GLN A 107 4.96 0.02 13.21
C GLN A 107 5.45 1.47 13.31
N LEU A 108 4.65 2.43 12.82
CA LEU A 108 4.97 3.85 12.90
C LEU A 108 5.08 4.31 14.35
N SER A 109 4.15 3.89 15.21
CA SER A 109 4.14 4.29 16.63
C SER A 109 5.35 3.75 17.43
N HIS A 110 5.85 2.57 17.07
CA HIS A 110 6.99 1.94 17.74
C HIS A 110 8.35 2.37 17.15
N THR A 111 8.37 3.03 15.99
CA THR A 111 9.60 3.40 15.30
C THR A 111 9.60 4.89 14.95
N PRO A 112 10.05 5.78 15.86
CA PRO A 112 9.84 7.24 15.74
C PRO A 112 10.41 7.92 14.49
N HIS A 113 11.31 7.26 13.76
CA HIS A 113 11.95 7.79 12.55
C HIS A 113 11.36 7.21 11.25
N LEU A 114 10.37 6.31 11.35
CA LEU A 114 9.65 5.83 10.17
C LEU A 114 8.55 6.80 9.77
N VAL A 115 8.41 6.96 8.46
CA VAL A 115 7.25 7.58 7.83
C VAL A 115 6.64 6.59 6.84
N SER A 116 5.37 6.80 6.52
CA SER A 116 4.68 6.12 5.44
C SER A 116 4.39 7.12 4.32
N VAL A 117 4.77 6.75 3.09
CA VAL A 117 4.40 7.45 1.86
C VAL A 117 3.48 6.54 1.07
N ALA A 118 2.21 6.96 0.92
CA ALA A 118 1.25 6.28 0.06
C ALA A 118 1.06 7.06 -1.25
N VAL A 119 0.86 6.34 -2.34
CA VAL A 119 0.61 6.90 -3.66
C VAL A 119 -0.90 6.97 -3.91
N ASP A 120 -1.38 8.11 -4.38
CA ASP A 120 -2.72 8.21 -4.95
C ASP A 120 -2.62 8.64 -6.43
N PRO A 121 -2.65 7.69 -7.38
CA PRO A 121 -2.31 7.95 -8.77
C PRO A 121 -3.47 8.58 -9.57
N LEU A 122 -4.67 8.66 -9.01
CA LEU A 122 -5.86 9.16 -9.70
C LEU A 122 -6.04 10.67 -9.58
N PRO A 123 -6.08 11.27 -8.39
CA PRO A 123 -6.33 12.70 -8.28
C PRO A 123 -5.09 13.49 -8.67
N ARG A 124 -5.35 14.74 -9.04
CA ARG A 124 -4.36 15.75 -9.36
C ARG A 124 -4.48 16.91 -8.41
N LYS A 125 -3.38 17.65 -8.27
CA LYS A 125 -3.35 18.88 -7.48
C LYS A 125 -4.49 19.83 -7.87
N GLY A 126 -5.34 20.14 -6.90
CA GLY A 126 -6.51 21.02 -7.08
C GLY A 126 -7.83 20.30 -7.32
N ASP A 127 -7.83 18.97 -7.41
CA ASP A 127 -9.08 18.21 -7.54
C ASP A 127 -9.95 18.33 -6.26
N PRO A 128 -11.28 18.55 -6.40
CA PRO A 128 -12.16 18.71 -5.24
C PRO A 128 -12.24 17.49 -4.31
N CYS A 129 -11.96 16.29 -4.83
CA CYS A 129 -11.97 15.07 -4.02
C CYS A 129 -10.87 15.04 -2.93
N LEU A 130 -9.88 15.93 -3.02
CA LEU A 130 -8.81 16.07 -2.04
C LEU A 130 -9.23 16.88 -0.81
N GLU A 131 -10.42 17.49 -0.82
CA GLU A 131 -10.98 18.17 0.35
C GLU A 131 -11.14 17.20 1.52
N GLY A 132 -10.46 17.47 2.64
CA GLY A 132 -10.55 16.66 3.88
C GLY A 132 -9.31 15.82 4.20
N TYR A 133 -8.44 15.55 3.24
CA TYR A 133 -7.18 14.80 3.46
C TYR A 133 -6.01 15.68 3.96
N GLY A 134 -6.24 16.98 4.17
CA GLY A 134 -5.24 18.05 4.11
C GLY A 134 -3.95 17.90 4.93
N GLU A 135 -3.94 17.15 6.04
CA GLU A 135 -2.71 16.95 6.82
C GLU A 135 -1.78 15.86 6.28
N THR A 136 -2.29 14.94 5.46
CA THR A 136 -1.49 13.85 4.88
C THR A 136 -1.01 14.18 3.48
N ILE A 137 -1.78 14.94 2.68
CA ILE A 137 -1.44 15.20 1.28
C ILE A 137 -0.12 15.96 1.14
N PHE A 138 0.68 15.57 0.15
CA PHE A 138 1.72 16.39 -0.44
C PHE A 138 1.78 16.16 -1.96
N TYR A 139 2.47 17.04 -2.67
CA TYR A 139 2.50 17.04 -4.13
C TYR A 139 3.93 16.93 -4.65
N VAL A 140 4.09 16.25 -5.79
CA VAL A 140 5.30 16.34 -6.62
C VAL A 140 4.86 16.66 -8.04
N GLY A 141 5.05 17.91 -8.46
CA GLY A 141 4.34 18.43 -9.62
C GLY A 141 2.83 18.45 -9.35
N ASP A 142 2.07 17.77 -10.21
CA ASP A 142 0.61 17.61 -10.09
C ASP A 142 0.20 16.26 -9.48
N ASP A 143 1.15 15.35 -9.25
CA ASP A 143 0.89 14.04 -8.65
C ASP A 143 0.69 14.14 -7.13
N VAL A 144 -0.26 13.35 -6.62
CA VAL A 144 -0.70 13.35 -5.23
C VAL A 144 -0.11 12.17 -4.47
N PHE A 145 0.38 12.47 -3.28
CA PHE A 145 0.91 11.49 -2.35
C PHE A 145 0.39 11.78 -0.94
N HIS A 146 0.41 10.79 -0.07
CA HIS A 146 0.10 10.94 1.34
C HIS A 146 1.33 10.64 2.19
N LEU A 147 1.69 11.57 3.06
CA LEU A 147 2.71 11.43 4.08
C LEU A 147 2.04 11.22 5.43
N ILE A 148 2.29 10.07 6.03
CA ILE A 148 1.80 9.69 7.35
C ILE A 148 3.01 9.53 8.27
N THR A 149 2.95 10.21 9.41
CA THR A 149 4.00 10.21 10.43
C THR A 149 3.41 9.90 11.80
N THR A 150 4.25 9.81 12.83
CA THR A 150 3.80 9.61 14.22
C THR A 150 2.94 10.74 14.78
N THR A 151 2.92 11.91 14.14
CA THR A 151 2.08 13.05 14.54
C THR A 151 0.79 13.17 13.72
N THR A 152 0.62 12.37 12.66
CA THR A 152 -0.61 12.33 11.87
C THR A 152 -1.74 11.73 12.71
N SER A 153 -2.94 12.32 12.64
CA SER A 153 -4.08 11.77 13.37
C SER A 153 -4.48 10.40 12.80
N LYS A 154 -4.96 9.49 13.65
CA LYS A 154 -5.41 8.16 13.23
C LYS A 154 -6.45 8.25 12.11
N ALA A 155 -7.43 9.15 12.24
CA ALA A 155 -8.51 9.32 11.26
C ALA A 155 -7.98 9.78 9.89
N ALA A 156 -7.00 10.69 9.84
CA ALA A 156 -6.44 11.13 8.56
C ALA A 156 -5.53 10.07 7.94
N ALA A 157 -4.79 9.31 8.76
CA ALA A 157 -3.98 8.18 8.28
C ALA A 157 -4.86 7.06 7.70
N GLU A 158 -5.97 6.75 8.37
CA GLU A 158 -6.97 5.79 7.90
C GLU A 158 -7.60 6.24 6.59
N LEU A 159 -8.02 7.50 6.51
CA LEU A 159 -8.58 8.07 5.28
C LEU A 159 -7.59 7.98 4.10
N ALA A 160 -6.30 8.28 4.33
CA ALA A 160 -5.27 8.19 3.31
C ALA A 160 -4.98 6.76 2.83
N LEU A 161 -5.01 5.77 3.72
CA LEU A 161 -4.62 4.39 3.41
C LEU A 161 -5.78 3.49 2.98
N VAL A 162 -6.98 3.71 3.52
CA VAL A 162 -8.18 2.91 3.26
C VAL A 162 -9.11 3.61 2.26
N GLY A 163 -9.12 4.95 2.24
CA GLY A 163 -9.96 5.73 1.32
C GLY A 163 -9.44 5.77 -0.12
N SER A 164 -8.17 5.41 -0.33
CA SER A 164 -7.57 5.29 -1.65
C SER A 164 -8.07 4.03 -2.37
N PRO A 165 -8.17 4.03 -3.72
CA PRO A 165 -8.63 2.86 -4.45
C PRO A 165 -7.75 1.64 -4.14
N PRO A 166 -8.36 0.48 -3.85
CA PRO A 166 -7.63 -0.69 -3.33
C PRO A 166 -6.53 -1.20 -4.26
N TRP A 167 -6.73 -1.09 -5.58
CA TRP A 167 -5.76 -1.52 -6.59
C TRP A 167 -4.56 -0.57 -6.74
N SER A 168 -4.64 0.67 -6.23
CA SER A 168 -3.56 1.65 -6.29
C SER A 168 -2.74 1.77 -5.01
N ASN A 169 -3.07 1.02 -3.96
CA ASN A 169 -2.47 1.08 -2.63
C ASN A 169 -1.00 0.64 -2.63
N LEU A 170 -0.13 1.45 -3.22
CA LEU A 170 1.31 1.41 -3.01
C LEU A 170 1.62 2.24 -1.76
N VAL A 171 2.07 1.56 -0.72
CA VAL A 171 2.48 2.16 0.54
C VAL A 171 3.94 1.83 0.79
N VAL A 172 4.73 2.84 1.11
CA VAL A 172 6.16 2.71 1.37
C VAL A 172 6.46 3.17 2.78
N LEU A 173 7.00 2.29 3.61
CA LEU A 173 7.62 2.70 4.87
C LEU A 173 9.08 3.06 4.61
N SER A 174 9.48 4.25 5.04
CA SER A 174 10.83 4.77 4.85
C SER A 174 11.39 5.38 6.12
N THR A 175 12.70 5.29 6.29
CA THR A 175 13.44 5.98 7.36
C THR A 175 13.77 7.42 7.01
N VAL A 176 13.43 7.87 5.80
CA VAL A 176 13.63 9.25 5.33
C VAL A 176 12.28 9.85 4.97
N SER A 177 11.94 10.94 5.65
CA SER A 177 10.77 11.76 5.30
C SER A 177 11.10 12.72 4.16
N PRO A 178 10.25 12.84 3.12
CA PRO A 178 10.43 13.86 2.09
C PRO A 178 10.33 15.26 2.70
N LYS A 179 11.22 16.16 2.31
CA LYS A 179 11.16 17.57 2.71
C LYS A 179 10.10 18.30 1.92
N LEU A 180 9.11 18.83 2.63
CA LEU A 180 8.00 19.57 2.06
C LEU A 180 8.21 21.08 2.24
N ASP A 181 7.84 21.87 1.24
CA ASP A 181 7.75 23.32 1.36
C ASP A 181 6.45 23.77 2.07
N ALA A 182 6.26 25.08 2.22
CA ALA A 182 5.07 25.65 2.87
C ALA A 182 3.75 25.33 2.15
N SER A 183 3.81 24.99 0.86
CA SER A 183 2.66 24.56 0.04
C SER A 183 2.49 23.04 -0.01
N ARG A 184 3.27 22.32 0.82
CA ARG A 184 3.34 20.85 0.84
C ARG A 184 3.74 20.26 -0.51
N CYS A 185 4.60 20.95 -1.25
CA CYS A 185 5.25 20.39 -2.43
C CYS A 185 6.63 19.83 -2.07
N ALA A 186 7.00 18.75 -2.72
CA ALA A 186 8.34 18.19 -2.73
C ALA A 186 8.84 18.08 -4.17
N ASP A 187 10.15 17.99 -4.34
CA ASP A 187 10.74 17.63 -5.63
C ASP A 187 10.82 16.10 -5.77
N LEU A 188 11.09 15.65 -7.01
CA LEU A 188 11.25 14.24 -7.31
C LEU A 188 12.46 13.60 -6.58
N THR A 189 13.47 14.40 -6.23
CA THR A 189 14.66 13.93 -5.50
C THR A 189 14.30 13.48 -4.09
N GLU A 190 13.37 14.18 -3.43
CA GLU A 190 12.90 13.80 -2.10
C GLU A 190 12.11 12.47 -2.13
N LEU A 191 11.36 12.19 -3.19
CA LEU A 191 10.77 10.85 -3.40
C LEU A 191 11.83 9.77 -3.63
N TYR A 192 12.88 10.07 -4.39
CA TYR A 192 13.97 9.11 -4.61
C TYR A 192 14.69 8.78 -3.31
N ARG A 193 14.97 9.77 -2.47
CA ARG A 193 15.52 9.57 -1.13
C ARG A 193 14.62 8.70 -0.26
N CYS A 194 13.31 8.93 -0.30
CA CYS A 194 12.34 8.10 0.40
C CYS A 194 12.39 6.65 -0.10
N ALA A 195 12.45 6.43 -1.42
CA ALA A 195 12.53 5.09 -2.02
C ALA A 195 13.85 4.37 -1.69
N GLU A 196 14.98 5.08 -1.75
CA GLU A 196 16.30 4.54 -1.39
C GLU A 196 16.39 4.13 0.08
N ALA A 197 15.66 4.83 0.95
CA ALA A 197 15.56 4.54 2.37
C ALA A 197 14.37 3.64 2.74
N ALA A 198 13.64 3.10 1.75
CA ALA A 198 12.51 2.23 1.99
C ALA A 198 12.95 0.98 2.77
N VAL A 199 12.20 0.69 3.84
CA VAL A 199 12.33 -0.52 4.66
C VAL A 199 11.20 -1.50 4.39
N GLU A 200 10.06 -1.02 3.90
CA GLU A 200 8.92 -1.84 3.49
C GLU A 200 8.23 -1.21 2.27
N VAL A 201 7.79 -2.05 1.34
CA VAL A 201 7.00 -1.68 0.17
C VAL A 201 5.80 -2.61 0.11
N SER A 202 4.61 -2.06 0.18
CA SER A 202 3.35 -2.81 0.20
C SER A 202 2.50 -2.41 -0.99
N CYS A 203 1.92 -3.40 -1.67
CA CYS A 203 1.00 -3.21 -2.78
C CYS A 203 -0.30 -3.95 -2.48
N GLY A 204 -1.44 -3.30 -2.71
CA GLY A 204 -2.74 -3.98 -2.73
C GLY A 204 -2.78 -5.15 -3.73
N ALA A 205 -3.46 -6.22 -3.34
CA ALA A 205 -3.84 -7.30 -4.23
C ALA A 205 -4.92 -6.78 -5.22
N TYR A 206 -4.90 -7.26 -6.46
CA TYR A 206 -5.81 -6.79 -7.49
C TYR A 206 -7.26 -7.23 -7.21
N ASP A 207 -7.44 -8.38 -6.56
CA ASP A 207 -8.71 -8.86 -6.04
C ASP A 207 -9.33 -7.96 -4.95
N GLY A 208 -8.53 -7.06 -4.37
CA GLY A 208 -8.94 -6.15 -3.31
C GLY A 208 -9.12 -6.80 -1.93
N GLU A 209 -8.72 -8.06 -1.73
CA GLU A 209 -8.95 -8.78 -0.47
C GLU A 209 -7.85 -8.51 0.57
N GLY A 210 -6.65 -8.12 0.13
CA GLY A 210 -5.51 -7.84 0.99
C GLY A 210 -4.34 -7.22 0.23
N GLY A 211 -3.11 -7.51 0.66
CA GLY A 211 -1.92 -6.94 0.08
C GLY A 211 -0.68 -7.83 0.17
N VAL A 212 0.32 -7.46 -0.62
CA VAL A 212 1.63 -8.11 -0.69
C VAL A 212 2.69 -7.10 -0.32
N SER A 213 3.48 -7.43 0.68
CA SER A 213 4.49 -6.53 1.23
C SER A 213 5.89 -7.14 1.07
N TRP A 214 6.88 -6.31 0.80
CA TRP A 214 8.29 -6.67 0.85
C TRP A 214 8.95 -5.87 1.96
N ARG A 215 9.75 -6.51 2.83
CA ARG A 215 10.49 -5.83 3.89
C ARG A 215 11.98 -6.14 3.81
N CYS A 216 12.79 -5.09 3.92
CA CYS A 216 14.25 -5.21 4.03
C CYS A 216 14.62 -6.14 5.19
N GLN A 217 15.49 -7.12 4.93
CA GLN A 217 16.15 -7.82 6.02
C GLN A 217 17.29 -6.91 6.50
N MET A 218 17.04 -6.18 7.58
CA MET A 218 18.11 -5.52 8.31
C MET A 218 19.07 -6.62 8.75
N GLY A 219 20.27 -6.64 8.19
CA GLY A 219 21.33 -7.52 8.67
C GLY A 219 21.50 -7.22 10.14
N VAL A 220 21.19 -8.20 11.00
CA VAL A 220 21.65 -8.17 12.38
C VAL A 220 23.17 -8.20 12.25
N SER A 221 23.78 -7.02 12.32
CA SER A 221 25.21 -6.89 12.44
C SER A 221 25.51 -7.40 13.84
N GLY A 222 25.75 -8.71 13.96
CA GLY A 222 26.19 -9.36 15.18
C GLY A 222 27.61 -8.97 15.56
#